data_AF-A0A3D3CU83-F1
#
_entry.id   AF-A0A3D3CU83-F1
#
_cell.length_a   1.000
_cell.length_b   1.000
_cell.length_c   1.000
_cell.angle_alpha   90.00
_cell.angle_beta   90.00
_cell.angle_gamma   90.00
#
_symmetry.space_group_name_H-M   'P 1'
#
loop_
_entity.id
_entity.type
_entity.pdbx_description
1 polymer ?
#
loop_
_entity_poly.entity_id
_entity_poly.type
_entity_poly.pdbx_seq_one_letter_code
_entity_poly.pdbx_strand_id
1 'polypeptide(L)'
;MKLIFFLVAFCLLSIRVYFSWSGRDRERRGESVSDMVIKSDNFYEEIKYAGRFQLTDDETAFKSISPGGYFKFRKNEESIKAESNLQGTIAYTVYDG
;
A
#
# COMPACT_ATOMS: atom_id res chain seq x y z
N MET A 1 10.75 41.79 -23.97
CA MET A 1 10.29 41.65 -22.57
C MET A 1 8.84 41.14 -22.43
N LYS A 2 7.88 41.53 -23.30
CA LYS A 2 6.48 41.03 -23.20
C LYS A 2 6.32 39.53 -23.51
N LEU A 3 7.04 38.99 -24.50
CA LEU A 3 6.94 37.58 -24.89
C LEU A 3 7.38 36.58 -23.80
N ILE A 4 8.41 36.93 -23.03
CA ILE A 4 8.92 36.07 -21.94
C ILE A 4 7.88 35.96 -20.82
N PHE A 5 7.20 37.06 -20.47
CA PHE A 5 6.12 37.03 -19.49
C PHE A 5 4.95 36.15 -19.93
N PHE A 6 4.58 36.19 -21.21
CA PHE A 6 3.54 35.30 -21.76
C PHE A 6 3.95 33.83 -21.73
N LEU A 7 5.20 33.53 -22.05
CA LEU A 7 5.75 32.17 -21.99
C LEU A 7 5.77 31.61 -20.57
N VAL A 8 6.21 32.41 -19.60
CA VAL A 8 6.23 32.03 -18.18
C VAL A 8 4.81 31.81 -17.65
N ALA A 9 3.87 32.69 -17.96
CA ALA A 9 2.47 32.53 -17.54
C ALA A 9 1.81 31.27 -18.15
N PHE A 10 2.07 31.00 -19.44
CA PHE A 10 1.57 29.81 -20.12
C PHE A 10 2.16 28.52 -19.53
N CYS A 11 3.45 28.53 -19.20
CA CYS A 11 4.14 27.39 -18.59
C CYS A 11 3.59 27.08 -17.18
N LEU A 12 3.30 28.10 -16.37
CA LEU A 12 2.73 27.91 -15.04
C LEU A 12 1.29 27.37 -15.09
N LEU A 13 0.49 27.79 -16.07
CA LEU A 13 -0.86 27.28 -16.27
C LEU A 13 -0.87 25.82 -16.73
N SER A 14 0.01 25.45 -17.66
CA SER A 14 0.09 24.07 -18.15
C SER A 14 0.59 23.09 -17.09
N ILE A 15 1.52 23.51 -16.20
CA ILE A 15 1.97 22.71 -15.06
C ILE A 15 0.80 22.39 -14.12
N ARG A 16 -0.07 23.36 -13.80
CA ARG A 16 -1.23 23.11 -12.92
C ARG A 16 -2.23 22.13 -13.53
N VAL A 17 -2.46 22.22 -14.84
CA VAL A 17 -3.34 21.28 -15.56
C VAL A 17 -2.72 19.88 -15.61
N TYR A 18 -1.41 19.78 -15.86
CA TYR A 18 -0.68 18.52 -15.87
C TYR A 18 -0.73 17.79 -14.51
N PHE A 19 -0.45 18.51 -13.42
CA PHE A 19 -0.53 17.94 -12.06
C PHE A 19 -1.97 17.63 -11.62
N SER A 20 -2.95 18.44 -12.04
CA SER A 20 -4.38 18.19 -11.80
C SER A 20 -4.85 16.88 -12.47
N TRP A 21 -4.30 16.56 -13.65
CA TRP A 21 -4.65 15.34 -14.37
C TRP A 21 -3.94 14.11 -13.81
N SER A 22 -2.65 14.19 -13.42
CA SER A 22 -1.91 13.06 -12.84
C SER A 22 -2.31 12.73 -11.40
N GLY A 23 -3.00 13.63 -10.70
CA GLY A 23 -3.51 13.39 -9.34
C GLY A 23 -4.75 12.49 -9.24
N ARG A 24 -5.38 12.14 -10.37
CA ARG A 24 -6.66 11.41 -10.38
C ARG A 24 -6.57 9.87 -10.40
N ASP A 25 -5.37 9.31 -10.47
CA ASP A 25 -5.19 7.84 -10.47
C ASP A 25 -5.06 7.21 -9.06
N ARG A 26 -5.33 7.96 -7.99
CA ARG A 26 -5.29 7.41 -6.62
C ARG A 26 -6.59 6.75 -6.14
N GLU A 27 -7.69 6.86 -6.87
CA GLU A 27 -9.02 6.42 -6.38
C GLU A 27 -9.62 5.19 -7.06
N ARG A 28 -8.91 4.52 -7.97
CA ARG A 28 -9.41 3.30 -8.66
C ARG A 28 -8.63 2.02 -8.34
N ARG A 29 -7.96 1.93 -7.19
CA ARG A 29 -7.57 0.62 -6.66
C ARG A 29 -8.77 0.01 -5.95
N GLY A 30 -9.51 -0.82 -6.69
CA GLY A 30 -10.36 -1.84 -6.10
C GLY A 30 -9.57 -2.64 -5.06
N GLU A 31 -10.30 -3.30 -4.17
CA GLU A 31 -9.81 -4.19 -3.12
C GLU A 31 -8.47 -4.83 -3.51
N SER A 32 -7.37 -4.24 -3.01
CA SER A 32 -6.03 -4.56 -3.50
C SER A 32 -5.58 -5.84 -2.84
N VAL A 33 -5.93 -6.96 -3.48
CA VAL A 33 -5.41 -8.28 -3.11
C VAL A 33 -4.09 -8.48 -3.84
N SER A 34 -3.06 -8.88 -3.13
CA SER A 34 -1.74 -9.14 -3.68
C SER A 34 -1.12 -10.35 -3.00
N ASP A 35 -0.44 -11.15 -3.80
CA ASP A 35 0.19 -12.40 -3.42
C ASP A 35 1.59 -12.45 -4.03
N MET A 36 2.59 -12.71 -3.20
CA MET A 36 3.97 -12.91 -3.59
C MET A 36 4.48 -14.18 -2.91
N VAL A 37 4.96 -15.12 -3.72
CA VAL A 37 5.52 -16.39 -3.23
C VAL A 37 6.92 -16.56 -3.80
N ILE A 38 7.89 -16.79 -2.91
CA ILE A 38 9.27 -17.13 -3.24
C ILE A 38 9.52 -18.54 -2.71
N LYS A 39 9.92 -19.46 -3.59
CA LYS A 39 10.20 -20.84 -3.21
C LYS A 39 11.49 -21.35 -3.85
N SER A 40 12.32 -21.99 -3.03
CA SER A 40 13.50 -22.77 -3.41
C SER A 40 13.53 -24.05 -2.56
N ASP A 41 14.39 -25.03 -2.87
CA ASP A 41 14.35 -26.40 -2.34
C ASP A 41 13.93 -26.52 -0.87
N ASN A 42 14.67 -25.84 0.02
CA ASN A 42 14.42 -25.81 1.47
C ASN A 42 13.97 -24.43 1.98
N PHE A 43 13.44 -23.58 1.10
CA PHE A 43 13.07 -22.22 1.42
C PHE A 43 11.68 -21.89 0.89
N TYR A 44 10.81 -21.41 1.76
CA TYR A 44 9.49 -20.93 1.39
C TYR A 44 9.22 -19.58 2.05
N GLU A 45 8.87 -18.58 1.27
CA GLU A 45 8.42 -17.27 1.74
C GLU A 45 7.14 -16.88 0.99
N GLU A 46 6.11 -16.45 1.73
CA GLU A 46 4.82 -16.03 1.20
C GLU A 46 4.40 -14.72 1.88
N ILE A 47 4.06 -13.72 1.07
CA ILE A 47 3.43 -12.47 1.50
C ILE A 47 2.09 -12.35 0.80
N LYS A 48 1.01 -12.28 1.58
CA LYS A 48 -0.36 -12.07 1.10
C LYS A 48 -0.98 -10.91 1.82
N TYR A 49 -1.59 -9.98 1.10
CA TYR A 49 -2.34 -8.90 1.71
C TYR A 49 -3.57 -8.52 0.90
N ALA A 50 -4.57 -7.98 1.60
CA ALA A 50 -5.77 -7.42 1.00
C ALA A 50 -6.13 -6.09 1.65
N GLY A 51 -6.46 -5.12 0.81
CA GLY A 51 -6.93 -3.81 1.25
C GLY A 51 -5.81 -2.79 1.43
N ARG A 52 -6.10 -1.71 2.15
CA ARG A 52 -5.15 -0.63 2.43
C ARG A 52 -4.63 -0.78 3.85
N PHE A 53 -3.34 -0.59 4.06
CA PHE A 53 -2.76 -0.58 5.38
C PHE A 53 -1.78 0.58 5.55
N GLN A 54 -1.56 0.95 6.81
CA GLN A 54 -0.56 1.92 7.23
C GLN A 54 0.24 1.31 8.38
N LEU A 55 1.56 1.42 8.31
CA LEU A 55 2.44 1.03 9.41
C LEU A 55 2.48 2.13 10.48
N THR A 56 2.93 1.78 11.67
CA THR A 56 3.34 2.75 12.69
C THR A 56 4.56 3.54 12.22
N ASP A 57 4.83 4.68 12.85
CA ASP A 57 5.91 5.58 12.42
C ASP A 57 7.31 4.94 12.58
N ASP A 58 7.43 3.95 13.45
CA ASP A 58 8.62 3.12 13.66
C ASP A 58 8.63 1.83 12.80
N GLU A 59 7.60 1.64 11.97
CA GLU A 59 7.44 0.49 11.06
C GLU A 59 7.39 -0.89 11.76
N THR A 60 7.16 -0.94 13.08
CA THR A 60 7.13 -2.19 13.85
C THR A 60 5.76 -2.86 13.91
N ALA A 61 4.68 -2.12 13.63
CA ALA A 61 3.32 -2.64 13.68
C ALA A 61 2.41 -2.00 12.61
N PHE A 62 1.19 -2.53 12.45
CA PHE A 62 0.15 -1.90 11.65
C PHE A 62 -0.61 -0.87 12.49
N LYS A 63 -0.57 0.39 12.05
CA LYS A 63 -1.40 1.48 12.58
C LYS A 63 -2.85 1.36 12.13
N SER A 64 -3.07 0.95 10.89
CA SER A 64 -4.42 0.71 10.36
C SER A 64 -4.39 -0.32 9.24
N ILE A 65 -5.47 -1.08 9.12
CA ILE A 65 -5.79 -1.96 7.98
C ILE A 65 -7.27 -1.72 7.66
N SER A 66 -7.61 -1.56 6.39
CA SER A 66 -9.00 -1.36 5.94
C SER A 66 -9.91 -2.45 6.49
N PRO A 67 -11.17 -2.15 6.87
CA PRO A 67 -12.10 -3.15 7.40
C PRO A 67 -12.20 -4.39 6.49
N GLY A 68 -12.06 -5.59 7.08
CA GLY A 68 -12.02 -6.87 6.35
C GLY A 68 -10.70 -7.16 5.61
N GLY A 69 -9.73 -6.25 5.67
CA GLY A 69 -8.41 -6.42 5.10
C GLY A 69 -7.49 -7.28 5.98
N TYR A 70 -6.42 -7.80 5.39
CA TYR A 70 -5.45 -8.62 6.08
C TYR A 70 -4.04 -8.46 5.52
N PHE A 71 -3.07 -8.86 6.32
CA PHE A 71 -1.69 -9.09 5.94
C PHE A 71 -1.24 -10.44 6.53
N LYS A 72 -0.60 -11.27 5.72
CA LYS A 72 -0.07 -12.56 6.11
C LYS A 72 1.34 -12.69 5.57
N PHE A 73 2.26 -13.01 6.46
CA PHE A 73 3.62 -13.40 6.16
C PHE A 73 3.83 -14.84 6.60
N ARG A 74 4.50 -15.63 5.77
CA ARG A 74 4.94 -16.98 6.15
C ARG A 74 6.35 -17.20 5.65
N LYS A 75 7.20 -17.73 6.52
CA LYS A 75 8.55 -18.17 6.19
C LYS A 75 8.74 -19.58 6.74
N ASN A 76 8.83 -20.57 5.84
CA ASN A 76 8.88 -21.98 6.20
C ASN A 76 7.72 -22.39 7.14
N GLU A 77 8.02 -22.69 8.40
CA GLU A 77 7.07 -23.10 9.45
C GLU A 77 6.55 -21.91 10.28
N GLU A 78 7.22 -20.77 10.22
CA GLU A 78 6.85 -19.54 10.92
C GLU A 78 5.80 -18.77 10.10
N SER A 79 4.78 -18.22 10.76
CA SER A 79 3.84 -17.31 10.11
C SER A 79 3.28 -16.25 11.03
N ILE A 80 3.02 -15.08 10.46
CA ILE A 80 2.40 -13.94 11.14
C ILE A 80 1.19 -13.52 10.31
N LYS A 81 0.06 -13.31 10.98
CA LYS A 81 -1.17 -12.79 10.38
C LYS A 81 -1.65 -11.58 11.15
N ALA A 82 -1.93 -10.49 10.45
CA ALA A 82 -2.64 -9.33 10.95
C ALA A 82 -3.95 -9.17 10.17
N GLU A 83 -5.08 -9.08 10.85
CA GLU A 83 -6.40 -8.99 10.22
C GLU A 83 -7.25 -7.91 10.87
N SER A 84 -7.95 -7.14 10.04
CA SER A 84 -8.86 -6.08 10.46
C SER A 84 -10.30 -6.57 10.44
N ASN A 85 -11.00 -6.48 11.57
CA ASN A 85 -12.43 -6.76 11.58
C ASN A 85 -13.23 -5.67 10.85
N LEU A 86 -14.55 -5.81 10.77
CA LEU A 86 -15.42 -4.82 10.11
C LEU A 86 -15.42 -3.45 10.80
N GLN A 87 -14.93 -3.35 12.03
CA GLN A 87 -14.77 -2.13 12.80
C GLN A 87 -13.38 -1.50 12.66
N GLY A 88 -12.47 -2.10 11.88
CA GLY A 88 -11.10 -1.60 11.72
C GLY A 88 -10.13 -1.99 12.85
N THR A 89 -10.55 -2.85 13.78
CA THR A 89 -9.69 -3.34 14.87
C THR A 89 -8.78 -4.45 14.36
N ILE A 90 -7.48 -4.33 14.63
CA ILE A 90 -6.46 -5.25 14.14
C ILE A 90 -6.18 -6.33 15.18
N ALA A 91 -6.26 -7.59 14.77
CA ALA A 91 -5.83 -8.75 15.56
C ALA A 91 -4.56 -9.36 14.95
N TYR A 92 -3.64 -9.79 15.82
CA TYR A 92 -2.39 -10.42 15.44
C TYR A 92 -2.41 -11.91 15.84
N THR A 93 -1.88 -12.77 14.96
CA THR A 93 -1.66 -14.18 15.25
C THR A 93 -0.26 -14.56 14.78
N VAL A 94 0.50 -15.19 15.65
CA VAL A 94 1.88 -15.62 15.40
C VAL A 94 1.95 -17.14 15.59
N TYR A 95 2.59 -17.82 14.65
CA TYR A 95 2.93 -19.23 14.68
C TYR A 95 4.43 -19.35 14.47
N ASP A 96 5.12 -20.11 15.30
CA ASP A 96 6.59 -20.13 15.38
C ASP A 96 7.18 -21.55 15.23
N GLY A 97 6.49 -22.42 14.48
CA GLY A 97 6.83 -23.85 14.35
C GLY A 97 6.31 -24.70 15.49
#